data_AF-A0A328TSC2-F1
#
_entry.id   AF-A0A328TSC2-F1
#
_cell.length_a   1.000
_cell.length_b   1.000
_cell.length_c   1.000
_cell.angle_alpha   90.00
_cell.angle_beta   90.00
_cell.angle_gamma   90.00
#
_symmetry.space_group_name_H-M   'P 1'
#
loop_
_entity.id
_entity.type
_entity.pdbx_description
1 polymer ?
#
loop_
_entity_poly.entity_id
_entity_poly.type
_entity_poly.pdbx_seq_one_letter_code
_entity_poly.pdbx_strand_id
1 'polypeptide(L)'
;MEKLICFSASSFGKAYANFMRAVAKPSRINEQHQKEWDFIGSELYSVWAMKYSKKNNLLWNKINIGDMALFYGDRKFIGYGRIKFTVQNERIAKEYFHDPIYSLIIGLEPVVLVESNREKMWQLFRYAAGARVQGMMIPNLQKQQRILSNYETIFDFLKYILDLDEMPDHEAL
;
A
#
# COMPACT_ATOMS: atom_id res chain seq x y z
N MET A 1 7.56 -3.31 14.96
CA MET A 1 8.43 -3.05 13.80
C MET A 1 7.54 -2.88 12.58
N GLU A 2 7.62 -1.71 11.97
CA GLU A 2 6.97 -1.41 10.69
C GLU A 2 7.61 -2.25 9.58
N LYS A 3 6.84 -2.65 8.57
CA LYS A 3 7.33 -3.44 7.43
C LYS A 3 6.76 -2.94 6.10
N LEU A 4 7.42 -3.30 5.01
CA LEU A 4 6.91 -3.07 3.67
C LEU A 4 5.85 -4.11 3.31
N ILE A 5 4.80 -3.64 2.66
CA ILE A 5 3.75 -4.46 2.06
C ILE A 5 3.52 -3.98 0.64
N CYS A 6 3.69 -4.87 -0.33
CA CYS A 6 3.50 -4.53 -1.73
C CYS A 6 2.08 -4.86 -2.19
N PHE A 7 1.43 -3.90 -2.83
CA PHE A 7 0.10 -4.07 -3.42
C PHE A 7 0.18 -3.95 -4.94
N SER A 8 -0.48 -4.87 -5.64
CA SER A 8 -0.53 -4.88 -7.09
C SER A 8 -1.64 -3.94 -7.58
N ALA A 9 -1.25 -2.90 -8.29
CA ALA A 9 -2.12 -2.01 -9.05
C ALA A 9 -1.83 -2.21 -10.54
N SER A 10 -2.11 -3.42 -11.04
CA SER A 10 -1.76 -3.82 -12.41
C SER A 10 -2.27 -2.81 -13.44
N SER A 11 -1.36 -2.33 -14.29
CA SER A 11 -1.54 -1.20 -15.20
C SER A 11 -2.55 -1.40 -16.32
N PHE A 12 -2.99 -2.65 -16.53
CA PHE A 12 -4.06 -2.98 -17.47
C PHE A 12 -5.30 -3.41 -16.70
N GLY A 13 -6.33 -2.56 -16.71
CA GLY A 13 -7.67 -2.89 -16.22
C GLY A 13 -8.09 -2.19 -14.94
N LYS A 14 -9.08 -2.79 -14.25
CA LYS A 14 -9.80 -2.19 -13.12
C LYS A 14 -8.92 -1.81 -11.93
N ALA A 15 -7.81 -2.52 -11.70
CA ALA A 15 -6.93 -2.28 -10.54
C ALA A 15 -6.23 -0.92 -10.62
N TYR A 16 -5.60 -0.59 -11.76
CA TYR A 16 -4.96 0.71 -11.93
C TYR A 16 -5.97 1.87 -11.93
N ALA A 17 -7.14 1.68 -12.54
CA ALA A 17 -8.23 2.66 -12.48
C ALA A 17 -8.69 2.92 -11.03
N ASN A 18 -8.84 1.86 -10.22
CA ASN A 18 -9.14 1.99 -8.80
C ASN A 18 -8.03 2.72 -8.05
N PHE A 19 -6.76 2.49 -8.39
CA PHE A 19 -5.63 3.16 -7.76
C PHE A 19 -5.69 4.65 -8.04
N MET A 20 -5.85 5.05 -9.32
CA MET A 20 -5.96 6.45 -9.70
C MET A 20 -7.18 7.15 -9.10
N ARG A 21 -8.27 6.42 -8.85
CA ARG A 21 -9.51 6.97 -8.31
C ARG A 21 -9.49 7.13 -6.78
N ALA A 22 -8.98 6.15 -6.05
CA ALA A 22 -9.15 6.06 -4.59
C ALA A 22 -7.83 6.18 -3.82
N VAL A 23 -6.70 5.91 -4.45
CA VAL A 23 -5.38 5.99 -3.82
C VAL A 23 -4.66 7.27 -4.21
N ALA A 24 -4.57 7.58 -5.51
CA ALA A 24 -3.92 8.79 -6.01
C ALA A 24 -4.69 10.08 -5.71
N LYS A 25 -5.96 9.97 -5.29
CA LYS A 25 -6.86 11.09 -4.99
C LYS A 25 -7.42 10.89 -3.58
N PRO A 26 -6.67 11.29 -2.54
CA PRO A 26 -7.11 11.10 -1.17
C PRO A 26 -8.40 11.90 -0.91
N SER A 27 -9.26 11.35 -0.06
CA SER A 27 -10.57 11.94 0.24
C SER A 27 -10.89 11.80 1.72
N ARG A 28 -11.79 12.64 2.22
CA ARG A 28 -12.32 12.46 3.57
C ARG A 28 -13.20 11.22 3.59
N ILE A 29 -13.02 10.39 4.60
CA ILE A 29 -13.91 9.28 4.87
C ILE A 29 -15.19 9.87 5.46
N ASN A 30 -16.36 9.49 4.94
CA ASN A 30 -17.62 10.04 5.46
C ASN A 30 -17.85 9.59 6.92
N GLU A 31 -18.62 10.35 7.70
CA GLU A 31 -18.82 10.07 9.13
C GLU A 31 -19.50 8.72 9.39
N GLN A 32 -20.33 8.25 8.46
CA GLN A 32 -20.99 6.96 8.57
C GLN A 32 -19.97 5.81 8.50
N HIS A 33 -19.06 5.85 7.53
CA HIS A 33 -17.99 4.87 7.37
C HIS A 33 -16.99 4.95 8.52
N GLN A 34 -16.69 6.16 9.00
CA GLN A 34 -15.87 6.34 10.21
C GLN A 34 -16.42 5.55 11.40
N LYS A 35 -17.72 5.70 11.70
CA LYS A 35 -18.39 4.92 12.76
C LYS A 35 -18.34 3.41 12.51
N GLU A 36 -18.54 3.00 11.26
CA GLU A 36 -18.54 1.58 10.88
C GLU A 36 -17.12 0.95 10.83
N TRP A 37 -16.09 1.78 10.72
CA TRP A 37 -14.67 1.39 10.74
C TRP A 37 -14.07 1.45 12.14
N ASP A 38 -14.85 1.87 13.14
CA ASP A 38 -14.37 2.21 14.49
C ASP A 38 -13.16 3.16 14.43
N PHE A 39 -13.27 4.16 13.54
CA PHE A 39 -12.20 5.07 13.20
C PHE A 39 -12.72 6.51 13.26
N ILE A 40 -12.01 7.39 13.97
CA ILE A 40 -12.32 8.82 14.02
C ILE A 40 -11.17 9.57 13.37
N GLY A 41 -11.45 10.25 12.26
CA GLY A 41 -10.42 11.01 11.55
C GLY A 41 -11.03 12.10 10.68
N SER A 42 -10.55 13.33 10.83
CA SER A 42 -10.96 14.46 10.01
C SER A 42 -10.04 14.69 8.80
N GLU A 43 -8.98 13.89 8.68
CA GLU A 43 -7.94 14.05 7.66
C GLU A 43 -8.34 13.42 6.31
N LEU A 44 -7.53 13.69 5.29
CA LEU A 44 -7.63 13.05 3.98
C LEU A 44 -6.95 11.68 4.02
N TYR A 45 -7.62 10.66 3.51
CA TYR A 45 -7.07 9.31 3.41
C TYR A 45 -7.07 8.81 1.98
N SER A 46 -6.03 8.06 1.64
CA SER A 46 -6.02 7.22 0.44
C SER A 46 -6.61 5.86 0.81
N VAL A 47 -7.50 5.32 -0.03
CA VAL A 47 -8.20 4.07 0.25
C VAL A 47 -7.87 3.05 -0.83
N TRP A 48 -7.43 1.87 -0.40
CA TRP A 48 -7.21 0.74 -1.29
C TRP A 48 -7.99 -0.47 -0.81
N ALA A 49 -8.35 -1.35 -1.74
CA ALA A 49 -9.05 -2.57 -1.38
C ALA A 49 -8.58 -3.76 -2.20
N MET A 50 -8.69 -4.93 -1.59
CA MET A 50 -8.32 -6.21 -2.17
C MET A 50 -9.46 -7.20 -2.11
N LYS A 51 -9.47 -8.10 -3.09
CA LYS A 51 -10.42 -9.20 -3.11
C LYS A 51 -10.25 -10.10 -1.89
N TYR A 52 -11.34 -10.44 -1.22
CA TYR A 52 -11.31 -11.49 -0.23
C TYR A 52 -10.99 -12.83 -0.89
N SER A 53 -9.99 -13.50 -0.36
CA SER A 53 -9.69 -14.91 -0.63
C SER A 53 -8.98 -15.47 0.58
N LYS A 54 -9.03 -16.79 0.81
CA LYS A 54 -8.30 -17.43 1.92
C LYS A 54 -6.81 -17.05 1.91
N LYS A 55 -6.19 -17.02 0.73
CA LYS A 55 -4.79 -16.61 0.54
C LYS A 55 -4.55 -15.15 0.95
N ASN A 56 -5.39 -14.22 0.48
CA ASN A 56 -5.24 -12.80 0.83
C ASN A 56 -5.52 -12.56 2.30
N ASN A 57 -6.49 -13.25 2.89
CA ASN A 57 -6.83 -13.12 4.31
C ASN A 57 -5.67 -13.55 5.23
N LEU A 58 -4.92 -14.60 4.86
CA LEU A 58 -3.74 -15.03 5.62
C LEU A 58 -2.60 -13.98 5.61
N LEU A 59 -2.47 -13.23 4.51
CA LEU A 59 -1.52 -12.12 4.42
C LEU A 59 -2.07 -10.85 5.10
N TRP A 60 -3.37 -10.62 4.98
CA TRP A 60 -4.12 -9.51 5.59
C TRP A 60 -3.94 -9.49 7.10
N ASN A 61 -4.07 -10.64 7.75
CA ASN A 61 -3.90 -10.78 9.20
C ASN A 61 -2.47 -10.50 9.69
N LYS A 62 -1.52 -10.22 8.78
CA LYS A 62 -0.15 -9.83 9.12
C LYS A 62 0.08 -8.33 8.96
N ILE A 63 -0.89 -7.58 8.44
CA ILE A 63 -0.81 -6.13 8.30
C ILE A 63 -1.00 -5.49 9.68
N ASN A 64 -0.14 -4.53 10.00
CA ASN A 64 -0.24 -3.71 11.19
C ASN A 64 -0.43 -2.24 10.79
N ILE A 65 -1.08 -1.47 11.65
CA ILE A 65 -1.07 -0.01 11.57
C ILE A 65 0.39 0.47 11.69
N GLY A 66 0.78 1.44 10.86
CA GLY A 66 2.15 1.94 10.74
C GLY A 66 2.99 1.25 9.66
N ASP A 67 2.56 0.09 9.14
CA ASP A 67 3.24 -0.53 8.00
C ASP A 67 3.22 0.37 6.75
N MET A 68 4.22 0.21 5.89
CA MET A 68 4.35 0.98 4.66
C MET A 68 3.81 0.18 3.48
N ALA A 69 2.76 0.70 2.86
CA ALA A 69 2.23 0.20 1.61
C ALA A 69 3.07 0.72 0.44
N LEU A 70 3.43 -0.18 -0.48
CA LEU A 70 4.15 0.13 -1.70
C LEU A 70 3.35 -0.40 -2.90
N PHE A 71 2.87 0.50 -3.76
CA PHE A 71 2.04 0.17 -4.90
C PHE A 71 2.89 -0.15 -6.12
N TYR A 72 2.60 -1.29 -6.75
CA TYR A 72 3.35 -1.84 -7.86
C TYR A 72 2.47 -2.01 -9.09
N GLY A 73 2.88 -1.45 -10.23
CA GLY A 73 2.21 -1.56 -11.53
C GLY A 73 3.24 -1.53 -12.64
N ASP A 74 3.03 -2.28 -13.72
CA ASP A 74 3.92 -2.30 -14.91
C ASP A 74 5.44 -2.36 -14.60
N ARG A 75 5.83 -3.28 -13.70
CA ARG A 75 7.24 -3.46 -13.28
C ARG A 75 7.90 -2.24 -12.63
N LYS A 76 7.12 -1.25 -12.23
CA LYS A 76 7.55 -0.10 -11.43
C LYS A 76 6.75 0.01 -10.14
N PHE A 77 7.30 0.74 -9.17
CA PHE A 77 6.55 1.27 -8.05
C PHE A 77 5.91 2.59 -8.47
N ILE A 78 4.63 2.74 -8.15
CA ILE A 78 3.78 3.85 -8.62
C ILE A 78 3.31 4.76 -7.47
N GLY A 79 3.59 4.38 -6.23
CA GLY A 79 3.31 5.21 -5.06
C GLY A 79 3.49 4.43 -3.76
N TYR A 80 3.51 5.16 -2.66
CA TYR A 80 3.63 4.58 -1.32
C TYR A 80 2.86 5.40 -0.28
N GLY A 81 2.51 4.77 0.84
CA GLY A 81 1.89 5.46 1.98
C GLY A 81 1.86 4.59 3.23
N ARG A 82 1.73 5.23 4.38
CA ARG A 82 1.64 4.55 5.68
C ARG A 82 0.21 4.09 5.95
N ILE A 83 0.05 2.85 6.40
CA ILE A 83 -1.26 2.27 6.75
C ILE A 83 -1.74 2.83 8.09
N LYS A 84 -2.97 3.34 8.12
CA LYS A 84 -3.61 3.92 9.31
C LYS A 84 -4.70 3.06 9.89
N PHE A 85 -5.42 2.34 9.05
CA PHE A 85 -6.43 1.39 9.50
C PHE A 85 -6.65 0.30 8.45
N THR A 86 -7.24 -0.79 8.90
CA THR A 86 -7.62 -1.94 8.09
C THR A 86 -9.01 -2.36 8.50
N VAL A 87 -9.90 -2.57 7.53
CA VAL A 87 -11.28 -3.02 7.79
C VAL A 87 -11.68 -4.09 6.80
N GLN A 88 -12.41 -5.11 7.27
CA GLN A 88 -13.05 -6.09 6.42
C GLN A 88 -14.56 -5.81 6.36
N ASN A 89 -15.05 -5.25 5.26
CA ASN A 89 -16.47 -4.89 5.13
C ASN A 89 -16.95 -4.91 3.66
N GLU A 90 -17.83 -5.86 3.33
CA GLU A 90 -18.38 -6.03 1.97
C GLU A 90 -19.31 -4.90 1.53
N ARG A 91 -20.12 -4.36 2.45
CA ARG A 91 -21.06 -3.29 2.12
C ARG A 91 -20.31 -2.04 1.69
N ILE A 92 -19.28 -1.67 2.44
CA ILE A 92 -18.48 -0.49 2.16
C ILE A 92 -17.62 -0.69 0.90
N ALA A 93 -17.14 -1.92 0.67
CA ALA A 93 -16.49 -2.27 -0.59
C ALA A 93 -17.40 -2.08 -1.80
N LYS A 94 -18.68 -2.45 -1.70
CA LYS A 94 -19.68 -2.21 -2.75
C LYS A 94 -19.89 -0.71 -2.99
N GLU A 95 -19.82 0.12 -1.96
CA GLU A 95 -20.01 1.57 -2.09
C GLU A 95 -18.80 2.26 -2.74
N TYR A 96 -17.58 2.00 -2.29
CA TYR A 96 -16.36 2.63 -2.84
C TYR A 96 -15.85 2.01 -4.15
N PHE A 97 -15.96 0.69 -4.27
CA PHE A 97 -15.35 -0.07 -5.39
C PHE A 97 -16.38 -0.65 -6.35
N HIS A 98 -17.68 -0.47 -6.09
CA HIS A 98 -18.80 -1.02 -6.87
C HIS A 98 -18.77 -2.54 -7.01
N ASP A 99 -18.07 -3.22 -6.10
CA ASP A 99 -17.91 -4.67 -6.14
C ASP A 99 -17.60 -5.20 -4.73
N PRO A 100 -18.52 -5.97 -4.11
CA PRO A 100 -18.41 -6.41 -2.72
C PRO A 100 -17.25 -7.37 -2.49
N ILE A 101 -16.70 -7.98 -3.55
CA ILE A 101 -15.58 -8.92 -3.40
C ILE A 101 -14.33 -8.22 -2.86
N TYR A 102 -14.18 -6.90 -3.03
CA TYR A 102 -13.07 -6.09 -2.53
C TYR A 102 -13.22 -5.73 -1.04
N SER A 103 -13.62 -6.68 -0.21
CA SER A 103 -13.98 -6.41 1.19
C SER A 103 -12.81 -6.18 2.13
N LEU A 104 -11.56 -6.43 1.73
CA LEU A 104 -10.36 -6.14 2.52
C LEU A 104 -9.85 -4.73 2.21
N ILE A 105 -10.19 -3.75 3.04
CA ILE A 105 -10.01 -2.31 2.79
C ILE A 105 -8.92 -1.73 3.70
N ILE A 106 -7.89 -1.10 3.13
CA ILE A 106 -6.87 -0.35 3.86
C ILE A 106 -7.08 1.15 3.69
N GLY A 107 -6.93 1.86 4.80
CA GLY A 107 -6.77 3.30 4.84
C GLY A 107 -5.33 3.68 5.01
N LEU A 108 -4.88 4.67 4.25
CA LEU A 108 -3.52 5.15 4.21
C LEU A 108 -3.48 6.65 4.44
N GLU A 109 -2.39 7.14 5.01
CA GLU A 109 -1.99 8.54 4.82
C GLU A 109 -1.98 8.87 3.32
N PRO A 110 -2.19 10.14 2.91
CA PRO A 110 -2.12 10.55 1.51
C PRO A 110 -0.92 9.92 0.80
N VAL A 111 -1.20 9.13 -0.23
CA VAL A 111 -0.16 8.36 -0.92
C VAL A 111 0.68 9.30 -1.76
N VAL A 112 1.99 9.21 -1.59
CA VAL A 112 2.96 9.90 -2.44
C VAL A 112 3.07 9.10 -3.73
N LEU A 113 2.79 9.75 -4.87
CA LEU A 113 2.95 9.15 -6.19
C LEU A 113 4.42 9.18 -6.57
N VAL A 114 4.91 8.06 -7.10
CA VAL A 114 6.28 7.94 -7.58
C VAL A 114 6.28 7.18 -8.90
N GLU A 115 7.39 7.25 -9.62
CA GLU A 115 7.66 6.32 -10.70
C GLU A 115 9.09 5.80 -10.53
N SER A 116 9.22 4.69 -9.81
CA SER A 116 10.53 4.09 -9.53
C SER A 116 10.65 2.70 -10.12
N ASN A 117 11.81 2.40 -10.69
CA ASN A 117 12.11 1.03 -11.10
C ASN A 117 12.18 0.11 -9.86
N ARG A 118 11.70 -1.12 -10.02
CA ARG A 118 11.71 -2.14 -8.96
C ARG A 118 13.08 -2.83 -8.75
N GLU A 119 14.01 -2.69 -9.69
CA GLU A 119 15.21 -3.56 -9.76
C GLU A 119 16.02 -3.54 -8.47
N LYS A 120 16.19 -2.39 -7.82
CA LYS A 120 16.91 -2.29 -6.54
C LYS A 120 16.27 -3.16 -5.46
N MET A 121 14.94 -3.07 -5.28
CA MET A 121 14.21 -3.93 -4.35
C MET A 121 14.31 -5.41 -4.77
N TRP A 122 14.21 -5.71 -6.06
CA TRP A 122 14.31 -7.08 -6.57
C TRP A 122 15.66 -7.73 -6.26
N GLN A 123 16.76 -7.00 -6.46
CA GLN A 123 18.11 -7.45 -6.15
C GLN A 123 18.29 -7.65 -4.65
N LEU A 124 17.90 -6.66 -3.83
CA LEU A 124 17.98 -6.75 -2.38
C LEU A 124 17.26 -7.98 -1.86
N PHE A 125 16.02 -8.22 -2.30
CA PHE A 125 15.22 -9.37 -1.87
C PHE A 125 15.54 -10.66 -2.61
N ARG A 126 16.41 -10.64 -3.63
CA ARG A 126 16.79 -11.78 -4.49
C ARG A 126 15.58 -12.42 -5.17
N TYR A 127 14.69 -11.59 -5.70
CA TYR A 127 13.57 -12.05 -6.51
C TYR A 127 14.03 -12.39 -7.92
N ALA A 128 13.41 -13.40 -8.53
CA ALA A 128 13.63 -13.69 -9.94
C ALA A 128 13.19 -12.51 -10.82
N ALA A 129 13.91 -12.26 -11.92
CA ALA A 129 13.58 -11.19 -12.86
C ALA A 129 12.14 -11.29 -13.40
N GLY A 130 11.61 -12.51 -13.57
CA GLY A 130 10.22 -12.72 -14.00
C GLY A 130 9.16 -12.48 -12.92
N ALA A 131 9.53 -12.44 -11.65
CA ALA A 131 8.57 -12.35 -10.54
C ALA A 131 7.76 -11.04 -10.59
N ARG A 132 6.49 -11.07 -10.17
CA ARG A 132 5.60 -9.91 -10.15
C ARG A 132 4.76 -9.95 -8.87
N VAL A 133 4.36 -8.78 -8.37
CA VAL A 133 3.37 -8.70 -7.28
C VAL A 133 1.99 -9.04 -7.84
N GLN A 134 1.38 -10.10 -7.32
CA GLN A 134 0.01 -10.51 -7.66
C GLN A 134 -0.92 -10.27 -6.47
N GLY A 135 -1.79 -9.27 -6.57
CA GLY A 135 -2.66 -8.85 -5.47
C GLY A 135 -1.89 -8.18 -4.33
N MET A 136 -1.31 -8.98 -3.45
CA MET A 136 -0.51 -8.52 -2.31
C MET A 136 0.70 -9.43 -2.09
N MET A 137 1.81 -8.83 -1.69
CA MET A 137 3.02 -9.53 -1.29
C MET A 137 3.61 -8.85 -0.07
N ILE A 138 3.94 -9.64 0.95
CA ILE A 138 4.80 -9.19 2.05
C ILE A 138 6.18 -9.75 1.76
N PRO A 139 7.20 -8.91 1.50
CA PRO A 139 8.57 -9.36 1.35
C PRO A 139 9.03 -10.19 2.56
N ASN A 140 9.98 -11.10 2.37
CA ASN A 140 10.39 -12.02 3.44
C ASN A 140 10.76 -11.25 4.73
N LEU A 141 10.03 -11.50 5.82
CA LEU A 141 10.10 -10.69 7.04
C LEU A 141 11.48 -10.71 7.71
N GLN A 142 12.13 -11.87 7.77
CA GLN A 142 13.48 -12.00 8.34
C GLN A 142 14.48 -11.17 7.52
N LYS A 143 14.34 -11.21 6.19
CA LYS A 143 15.18 -10.44 5.29
C LYS A 143 14.89 -8.94 5.37
N GLN A 144 13.62 -8.53 5.45
CA GLN A 144 13.24 -7.14 5.71
C GLN A 144 13.89 -6.64 6.99
N GLN A 145 13.76 -7.40 8.10
CA GLN A 145 14.34 -7.02 9.39
C GLN A 145 15.86 -6.85 9.32
N ARG A 146 16.57 -7.77 8.65
CA ARG A 146 18.03 -7.67 8.47
C ARG A 146 18.44 -6.47 7.60
N ILE A 147 17.63 -6.10 6.62
CA ILE A 147 17.93 -4.94 5.77
C ILE A 147 17.64 -3.65 6.55
N LEU A 148 16.46 -3.58 7.18
CA LEU A 148 15.99 -2.45 7.97
C LEU A 148 16.92 -2.11 9.13
N SER A 149 17.65 -3.08 9.71
CA SER A 149 18.64 -2.79 10.76
C SER A 149 19.82 -1.92 10.31
N ASN A 150 19.97 -1.67 9.00
CA ASN A 150 20.98 -0.74 8.46
C ASN A 150 20.42 0.66 8.19
N TYR A 151 19.16 0.90 8.56
CA TYR A 151 18.47 2.18 8.37
C TYR A 151 17.86 2.61 9.70
N GLU A 152 17.76 3.91 9.94
CA GLU A 152 17.15 4.44 11.15
C GLU A 152 15.64 4.19 11.15
N THR A 153 14.99 4.41 10.01
CA THR A 153 13.56 4.20 9.83
C THR A 153 13.23 3.39 8.57
N ILE A 154 12.00 2.87 8.50
CA ILE A 154 11.50 2.25 7.27
C ILE A 154 11.41 3.25 6.11
N PHE A 155 11.28 4.54 6.42
CA PHE A 155 11.20 5.60 5.42
C PHE A 155 12.56 5.84 4.76
N ASP A 156 13.66 5.79 5.52
CA ASP A 156 15.01 5.88 4.95
C ASP A 156 15.31 4.70 4.03
N PHE A 157 14.88 3.51 4.44
CA PHE A 157 14.95 2.34 3.57
C PHE A 157 14.11 2.52 2.29
N LEU A 158 12.91 3.10 2.42
CA LEU A 158 12.04 3.37 1.30
C LEU A 158 12.67 4.36 0.31
N LYS A 159 13.23 5.47 0.80
CA LYS A 159 13.98 6.44 -0.01
C LYS A 159 15.09 5.76 -0.81
N TYR A 160 15.85 4.90 -0.14
CA TYR A 160 16.92 4.16 -0.79
C TYR A 160 16.42 3.24 -1.92
N ILE A 161 15.34 2.45 -1.70
CA ILE A 161 14.85 1.51 -2.74
C ILE A 161 14.09 2.20 -3.88
N LEU A 162 13.61 3.41 -3.64
CA LEU A 162 12.86 4.21 -4.60
C LEU A 162 13.70 5.33 -5.25
N ASP A 163 15.00 5.40 -4.94
CA ASP A 163 15.92 6.43 -5.43
C ASP A 163 15.40 7.86 -5.20
N LEU A 164 14.81 8.12 -4.02
CA LEU A 164 14.19 9.42 -3.69
C LEU A 164 15.18 10.47 -3.18
N ASP A 165 16.48 10.18 -3.16
CA ASP A 165 17.52 11.03 -2.57
C ASP A 165 17.73 12.37 -3.32
N GLU A 166 16.98 12.62 -4.40
CA GLU A 166 16.96 13.90 -5.14
C GLU A 166 15.61 14.65 -5.09
N MET A 167 14.62 14.20 -4.31
CA MET A 167 13.35 14.94 -4.24
C MET A 167 13.49 16.14 -3.29
N PRO A 168 13.18 17.38 -3.74
CA PRO A 168 13.17 18.53 -2.85
C PRO A 168 12.21 18.27 -1.70
N ASP A 169 12.63 18.66 -0.49
CA ASP A 169 11.81 18.56 0.72
C ASP A 169 10.39 19.02 0.40
N HIS A 170 9.46 18.06 0.34
CA HIS A 170 8.04 18.40 0.32
C HIS A 170 7.72 18.91 1.73
N GLU A 171 7.90 20.22 1.89
CA GLU A 171 7.29 20.99 2.94
C GLU A 171 5.81 20.60 3.06
N ALA A 172 5.39 20.50 4.32
CA ALA A 172 4.04 20.21 4.75
C ALA A 172 2.98 20.96 3.91
N LEU A 173 2.08 20.19 3.29
CA LEU A 173 0.75 20.65 2.87
C LEU A 173 -0.30 20.07 3.80
#